data_AF-A0A7C3CGM4-F1
#
_entry.id   AF-A0A7C3CGM4-F1
#
_cell.length_a   1.000
_cell.length_b   1.000
_cell.length_c   1.000
_cell.angle_alpha   90.00
_cell.angle_beta   90.00
_cell.angle_gamma   90.00
#
_symmetry.space_group_name_H-M   'P 1'
#
loop_
_entity.id
_entity.type
_entity.pdbx_description
1 polymer ?
#
loop_
_entity_poly.entity_id
_entity_poly.type
_entity_poly.pdbx_seq_one_letter_code
_entity_poly.pdbx_strand_id
1 'polypeptide(L)'
;MKGEWLPQEEWIRREREKARRLRKTRWWRRKCAAGVCYYCGRKVPPHELTMDHRIPLSQGGRSEKSNLVPACKECNSRKKYLLPWEWEEYLARLRGR
;
A
#
# COMPACT_ATOMS: atom_id res chain seq x y z
N MET A 1 -25.44 -3.46 -17.97
CA MET A 1 -24.29 -3.00 -17.15
C MET A 1 -24.85 -2.26 -15.94
N LYS A 2 -24.94 -2.90 -14.77
CA LYS A 2 -25.36 -2.24 -13.52
C LYS A 2 -24.13 -2.06 -12.65
N GLY A 3 -23.52 -0.88 -12.70
CA GLY A 3 -22.55 -0.47 -11.69
C GLY A 3 -23.33 0.02 -10.48
N GLU A 4 -23.50 -0.83 -9.48
CA GLU A 4 -24.06 -0.41 -8.19
C GLU A 4 -23.17 0.68 -7.60
N TRP A 5 -23.70 1.91 -7.52
CA TRP A 5 -23.09 2.99 -6.77
C TRP A 5 -23.24 2.67 -5.28
N LEU A 6 -22.22 2.04 -4.71
CA LEU A 6 -22.10 1.90 -3.27
C LEU A 6 -21.64 3.23 -2.68
N PRO A 7 -22.17 3.65 -1.53
CA PRO A 7 -21.59 4.75 -0.76
C PRO A 7 -20.08 4.55 -0.59
N GLN A 8 -19.30 5.61 -0.77
CA GLN A 8 -17.82 5.56 -0.81
C GLN A 8 -17.23 4.82 0.39
N GLU A 9 -17.80 5.01 1.58
CA GLU A 9 -17.38 4.35 2.81
C GLU A 9 -17.57 2.83 2.78
N GLU A 10 -18.69 2.35 2.24
CA GLU A 10 -18.97 0.92 2.11
C GLU A 10 -18.00 0.28 1.13
N TRP A 11 -17.74 0.95 0.00
CA TRP A 11 -16.75 0.49 -0.97
C TRP A 11 -15.34 0.43 -0.33
N ILE A 12 -14.92 1.46 0.41
CA ILE A 12 -13.64 1.45 1.14
C ILE A 12 -13.60 0.29 2.15
N ARG A 13 -14.70 0.02 2.86
CA ARG A 13 -14.80 -1.11 3.81
C ARG A 13 -14.60 -2.44 3.10
N ARG A 14 -15.28 -2.67 1.96
CA ARG A 14 -15.14 -3.88 1.14
C ARG A 14 -13.71 -4.06 0.64
N GLU A 15 -13.08 -3.00 0.14
CA GLU A 15 -11.69 -3.05 -0.31
C GLU A 15 -10.72 -3.33 0.85
N ARG A 16 -10.91 -2.73 2.03
CA ARG A 16 -10.10 -3.04 3.22
C ARG A 16 -10.22 -4.51 3.63
N GLU A 17 -11.40 -5.09 3.55
CA GLU A 17 -11.60 -6.51 3.82
C GLU A 17 -10.87 -7.39 2.82
N LYS A 18 -10.95 -7.09 1.52
CA LYS A 18 -10.16 -7.79 0.48
C LYS A 18 -8.66 -7.75 0.77
N ALA A 19 -8.12 -6.58 1.15
CA ALA A 19 -6.72 -6.44 1.52
C ALA A 19 -6.36 -7.31 2.74
N ARG A 20 -7.22 -7.32 3.78
CA ARG A 20 -7.02 -8.18 4.96
C ARG A 20 -6.99 -9.68 4.59
N ARG A 21 -7.86 -10.12 3.69
CA ARG A 21 -7.86 -11.50 3.17
C ARG A 21 -6.57 -11.79 2.38
N LEU A 22 -6.19 -10.91 1.47
CA LEU A 22 -4.96 -11.04 0.67
C LEU A 22 -3.69 -11.10 1.54
N ARG A 23 -3.63 -10.33 2.63
CA ARG A 23 -2.49 -10.30 3.56
C ARG A 23 -2.20 -11.68 4.18
N LYS A 24 -3.20 -12.54 4.32
CA LYS A 24 -3.04 -13.90 4.88
C LYS A 24 -2.52 -14.93 3.87
N THR A 25 -2.56 -14.61 2.58
CA THR A 25 -2.23 -15.55 1.49
C THR A 25 -0.73 -15.80 1.34
N ARG A 26 -0.36 -16.94 0.72
CA ARG A 26 1.04 -17.24 0.33
C ARG A 26 1.63 -16.20 -0.61
N TRP A 27 0.79 -15.59 -1.46
CA TRP A 27 1.23 -14.51 -2.36
C TRP A 27 1.81 -13.33 -1.57
N TRP A 28 1.13 -12.87 -0.52
CA TRP A 28 1.63 -11.76 0.30
C TRP A 28 2.93 -12.14 1.03
N ARG A 29 2.97 -13.35 1.63
CA ARG A 29 4.19 -13.86 2.29
C ARG A 29 5.38 -13.88 1.33
N ARG A 30 5.20 -14.35 0.09
CA ARG A 30 6.23 -14.33 -0.96
C ARG A 30 6.63 -12.91 -1.34
N LYS A 31 5.68 -11.98 -1.44
CA LYS A 31 5.94 -10.58 -1.77
C LYS A 31 6.80 -9.87 -0.71
N CYS A 32 6.62 -10.22 0.57
CA CYS A 32 7.46 -9.71 1.66
C CYS A 32 8.77 -10.48 1.86
N ALA A 33 8.95 -11.65 1.27
CA ALA A 33 10.07 -12.55 1.59
C ALA A 33 11.45 -11.93 1.33
N ALA A 34 11.57 -11.08 0.31
CA ALA A 34 12.82 -10.37 0.02
C ALA A 34 13.20 -9.34 1.09
N GLY A 35 12.25 -8.97 1.96
CA GLY A 35 12.47 -8.01 3.04
C GLY A 35 12.84 -6.63 2.51
N VAL A 36 12.23 -6.16 1.42
CA VAL A 36 12.58 -4.87 0.79
C VAL A 36 11.36 -3.95 0.81
N CYS A 37 11.55 -2.73 1.30
CA CYS A 37 10.54 -1.68 1.19
C CYS A 37 10.43 -1.20 -0.27
N TYR A 38 9.21 -1.19 -0.81
CA TYR A 38 8.93 -0.74 -2.18
C TYR A 38 9.33 0.72 -2.42
N TYR A 39 9.24 1.58 -1.41
CA TYR A 39 9.47 3.01 -1.56
C TYR A 39 10.93 3.42 -1.41
N CYS A 40 11.59 2.99 -0.33
CA CYS A 40 12.97 3.39 -0.04
C CYS A 40 14.02 2.34 -0.39
N GLY A 41 13.64 1.15 -0.88
CA GLY A 41 14.57 0.08 -1.24
C GLY A 41 15.32 -0.57 -0.06
N ARG A 42 15.20 -0.04 1.16
CA ARG A 42 15.89 -0.58 2.34
C ARG A 42 15.46 -2.00 2.65
N LYS A 43 16.42 -2.78 3.15
CA LYS A 43 16.20 -4.10 3.73
C LYS A 43 15.58 -3.96 5.12
N VAL A 44 14.46 -4.65 5.35
CA VAL A 44 13.68 -4.65 6.57
C VAL A 44 13.18 -6.08 6.82
N PRO A 45 13.18 -6.60 8.06
CA PRO A 45 12.65 -7.93 8.34
C PRO A 45 11.25 -8.14 7.74
N PRO A 46 10.96 -9.27 7.08
CA PRO A 46 9.67 -9.49 6.42
C PRO A 46 8.44 -9.29 7.31
N HIS A 47 8.56 -9.50 8.61
CA HIS A 47 7.48 -9.32 9.59
C HIS A 47 7.23 -7.85 9.97
N GLU A 48 8.17 -6.95 9.71
CA GLU A 48 8.02 -5.50 9.93
C GLU A 48 7.48 -4.76 8.69
N LEU A 49 7.42 -5.44 7.53
CA LEU A 49 6.82 -4.89 6.33
C LEU A 49 5.30 -4.81 6.47
N THR A 50 4.75 -3.63 6.19
CA THR A 50 3.31 -3.39 6.11
C THR A 50 2.82 -3.54 4.66
N MET A 51 1.52 -3.81 4.53
CA MET A 51 0.84 -3.79 3.23
C MET A 51 0.25 -2.39 3.00
N ASP A 52 0.69 -1.75 1.94
CA ASP A 52 0.21 -0.42 1.53
C ASP A 52 -0.42 -0.47 0.12
N HIS A 53 -1.33 0.47 -0.14
CA HIS A 53 -1.96 0.71 -1.43
C HIS A 53 -1.23 1.84 -2.16
N ARG A 54 -0.63 1.56 -3.32
CA ARG A 54 0.08 2.58 -4.12
C ARG A 54 -0.84 3.76 -4.45
N ILE A 55 -2.03 3.44 -4.96
CA ILE A 55 -3.15 4.35 -5.15
C ILE A 55 -4.06 4.20 -3.92
N PRO A 56 -4.26 5.26 -3.10
CA PRO A 56 -5.12 5.19 -1.92
C PRO A 56 -6.56 4.78 -2.26
N LEU A 57 -7.21 4.05 -1.36
CA LEU A 57 -8.63 3.70 -1.52
C LEU A 57 -9.50 4.96 -1.64
N SER A 58 -9.23 6.01 -0.87
CA SER A 58 -9.97 7.28 -0.95
C SER A 58 -9.89 7.96 -2.33
N GLN A 59 -8.90 7.60 -3.15
CA GLN A 59 -8.70 8.09 -4.51
C GLN A 59 -9.04 7.03 -5.57
N GLY A 60 -9.86 6.03 -5.22
CA GLY A 60 -10.34 5.00 -6.14
C GLY A 60 -9.40 3.81 -6.36
N GLY A 61 -8.29 3.71 -5.62
CA GLY A 61 -7.39 2.56 -5.69
C GLY A 61 -8.04 1.27 -5.18
N ARG A 62 -7.72 0.12 -5.78
CA ARG A 62 -8.31 -1.19 -5.43
C ARG A 62 -7.36 -2.08 -4.65
N SER A 63 -7.88 -3.02 -3.88
CA SER A 63 -7.13 -4.06 -3.17
C SER A 63 -6.75 -5.22 -4.09
N GLU A 64 -6.05 -4.90 -5.17
CA GLU A 64 -5.55 -5.84 -6.16
C GLU A 64 -4.04 -6.03 -6.00
N LYS A 65 -3.52 -7.19 -6.41
CA LYS A 65 -2.09 -7.55 -6.27
C LYS A 65 -1.13 -6.53 -6.92
N SER A 66 -1.59 -5.86 -7.97
CA SER A 66 -0.90 -4.80 -8.72
C SER A 66 -0.77 -3.49 -7.94
N ASN A 67 -1.75 -3.16 -7.10
CA ASN A 67 -1.80 -1.94 -6.31
C ASN A 67 -1.20 -2.12 -4.90
N LEU A 68 -1.12 -3.35 -4.40
CA LEU A 68 -0.60 -3.65 -3.06
C LEU A 68 0.92 -3.84 -3.07
N VAL A 69 1.64 -3.13 -2.19
CA VAL A 69 3.11 -3.18 -2.09
C VAL A 69 3.60 -3.36 -0.64
N PRO A 70 4.76 -4.01 -0.43
CA PRO A 70 5.41 -4.05 0.88
C PRO A 70 6.07 -2.70 1.18
N ALA A 71 5.74 -2.09 2.31
CA ALA A 71 6.32 -0.83 2.76
C ALA A 71 6.89 -0.98 4.17
N CYS A 72 8.00 -0.30 4.47
CA CYS A 72 8.43 -0.20 5.86
C CYS A 72 7.49 0.74 6.64
N LYS A 73 7.45 0.57 7.97
CA LYS A 73 6.63 1.40 8.86
C LYS A 73 6.87 2.90 8.65
N GLU A 74 8.12 3.31 8.48
CA GLU A 74 8.47 4.73 8.28
C GLU A 74 7.85 5.31 6.99
N CYS A 75 8.07 4.68 5.83
CA CYS A 75 7.52 5.16 4.57
C CYS A 75 5.99 5.14 4.59
N ASN A 76 5.41 4.06 5.12
CA ASN A 76 3.95 3.91 5.20
C ASN A 76 3.31 4.98 6.10
N SER A 77 3.94 5.29 7.25
CA SER A 77 3.47 6.38 8.11
C SER A 77 3.61 7.74 7.44
N ARG A 78 4.77 8.05 6.84
CA ARG A 78 4.96 9.33 6.13
C ARG A 78 3.92 9.53 5.03
N LYS A 79 3.68 8.52 4.19
CA LYS A 79 2.66 8.59 3.13
C LYS A 79 1.26 8.95 3.66
N LYS A 80 0.91 8.55 4.89
CA LYS A 80 -0.38 8.85 5.51
C LYS A 80 -0.52 10.32 5.93
N TYR A 81 0.57 10.95 6.34
CA TYR A 81 0.57 12.32 6.87
C TYR A 81 0.93 13.38 5.84
N LEU A 82 1.70 13.00 4.82
CA LEU A 82 2.13 13.91 3.76
C LEU A 82 1.02 14.15 2.75
N LEU A 83 0.92 15.40 2.30
CA LEU A 83 0.15 15.79 1.14
C LEU A 83 0.75 15.17 -0.13
N PRO A 84 -0.01 15.05 -1.24
CA PRO A 84 0.47 14.39 -2.44
C PRO A 84 1.82 14.90 -2.95
N TRP A 85 2.02 16.23 -2.99
CA TRP A 85 3.28 16.84 -3.43
C TRP A 85 4.43 16.60 -2.44
N GLU A 86 4.18 16.68 -1.13
CA GLU A 86 5.20 16.39 -0.12
C GLU A 86 5.64 14.92 -0.17
N TRP A 87 4.71 14.02 -0.49
CA TRP A 87 5.02 12.61 -0.72
C TRP A 87 5.89 12.40 -1.97
N GLU A 88 5.59 13.12 -3.06
CA GLU A 88 6.42 13.10 -4.26
C GLU A 88 7.83 13.63 -4.01
N GLU A 89 7.97 14.75 -3.29
CA GLU A 89 9.27 15.27 -2.87
C GLU A 89 10.03 14.27 -1.98
N TYR A 90 9.34 13.63 -1.03
CA TYR A 90 9.93 12.60 -0.19
C TYR A 90 10.46 11.42 -1.02
N LEU A 91 9.69 10.95 -2.01
CA LEU A 91 10.13 9.89 -2.91
C LEU A 91 11.31 10.34 -3.79
N ALA A 92 11.31 11.57 -4.29
CA ALA A 92 12.42 12.12 -5.06
C ALA A 92 13.72 12.13 -4.25
N ARG A 93 13.66 12.56 -2.98
CA ARG A 93 14.80 12.52 -2.06
C ARG A 93 15.32 11.10 -1.79
N LEU A 94 14.43 10.11 -1.77
CA LEU A 94 14.83 8.70 -1.61
C LEU A 94 15.52 8.12 -2.85
N ARG A 95 15.14 8.56 -4.05
CA ARG A 95 15.71 8.08 -5.33
C ARG A 95 17.05 8.71 -5.67
N GLY A 96 17.37 9.87 -5.09
CA GLY A 96 18.67 10.54 -5.23
C GLY A 96 19.76 10.03 -4.28
N ARG A 97 19.52 8.92 -3.56
CA ARG A 97 20.50 8.18 -2.76
C ARG A 97 20.99 6.95 -3.50
#